data_AF-A0A380GYP7-F1
#
_entry.id   AF-A0A380GYP7-F1
#
_cell.length_a   1.000
_cell.length_b   1.000
_cell.length_c   1.000
_cell.angle_alpha   90.00
_cell.angle_beta   90.00
_cell.angle_gamma   90.00
#
_symmetry.space_group_name_H-M   'P 1'
#
loop_
_entity.id
_entity.type
_entity.pdbx_description
1 polymer ?
#
loop_
_entity_poly.entity_id
_entity_poly.type
_entity_poly.pdbx_seq_one_letter_code
_entity_poly.pdbx_strand_id
1 'polypeptide(L)'
;MTFHLAGGEGGMRHMLKQFGPALKKPWMKLVAPELTDDLYHKVVSGSEASSQGYTMSELDQKRNEFLIKVKELAEQYWPEDSQSMKKVNERVFK
;
A
#
# COMPACT_ATOMS: atom_id res chain seq x y z
N MET A 1 3.43 -6.90 -1.89
CA MET A 1 3.74 -6.17 -0.65
C MET A 1 2.79 -5.04 -0.31
N THR A 2 2.28 -4.27 -1.27
CA THR A 2 1.39 -3.11 -1.01
C THR A 2 0.24 -3.39 -0.05
N PHE A 3 -0.52 -4.48 -0.26
CA PHE A 3 -1.62 -4.84 0.63
C PHE A 3 -1.19 -5.40 1.98
N HIS A 4 -0.03 -6.07 2.06
CA HIS A 4 0.53 -6.54 3.33
C HIS A 4 0.89 -5.33 4.20
N LEU A 5 1.56 -4.33 3.61
CA LEU A 5 1.85 -3.04 4.25
C LEU A 5 0.59 -2.23 4.59
N ALA A 6 -0.43 -2.26 3.74
CA ALA A 6 -1.70 -1.57 4.00
C ALA A 6 -2.43 -2.12 5.25
N GLY A 7 -2.13 -3.35 5.67
CA GLY A 7 -2.64 -3.91 6.92
C GLY A 7 -1.94 -3.42 8.18
N GLY A 8 -0.92 -2.54 8.07
CA GLY A 8 -0.15 -2.05 9.20
C GLY A 8 0.60 -3.17 9.92
N GLU A 9 0.70 -3.09 11.25
CA GLU A 9 1.42 -4.08 12.08
C GLU A 9 0.87 -5.51 11.93
N GLY A 10 -0.44 -5.66 11.71
CA GLY A 10 -1.08 -6.97 11.54
C GLY A 10 -0.94 -7.55 10.12
N GLY A 11 -0.27 -6.84 9.21
CA GLY A 11 0.04 -7.30 7.86
C GLY A 11 -1.19 -7.75 7.05
N MET A 12 -0.99 -8.73 6.18
CA MET A 12 -2.05 -9.26 5.31
C MET A 12 -3.25 -9.83 6.09
N ARG A 13 -3.02 -10.37 7.29
CA ARG A 13 -4.10 -10.90 8.14
C ARG A 13 -5.09 -9.81 8.52
N HIS A 14 -4.56 -8.65 8.94
CA HIS A 14 -5.37 -7.49 9.27
C HIS A 14 -6.01 -6.87 8.03
N MET A 15 -5.27 -6.76 6.92
CA MET A 15 -5.82 -6.27 5.65
C MET A 15 -7.04 -7.09 5.20
N LEU A 16 -6.94 -8.42 5.16
CA LEU A 16 -8.04 -9.28 4.73
C LEU A 16 -9.22 -9.23 5.70
N LYS A 17 -8.96 -9.14 7.02
CA LYS A 17 -10.02 -8.96 8.02
C LYS A 17 -10.80 -7.66 7.82
N GLN A 18 -10.09 -6.56 7.56
CA GLN A 18 -10.70 -5.23 7.43
C GLN A 18 -11.35 -5.01 6.05
N PHE A 19 -10.69 -5.42 4.98
CA PHE A 19 -11.08 -5.07 3.61
C PHE A 19 -11.57 -6.26 2.78
N GLY A 20 -11.38 -7.51 3.23
CA GLY A 20 -11.88 -8.70 2.54
C GLY A 20 -13.37 -8.66 2.20
N PRO A 21 -14.27 -8.23 3.12
CA PRO A 21 -15.70 -8.10 2.80
C PRO A 21 -16.00 -7.10 1.68
N ALA A 22 -15.17 -6.06 1.53
CA ALA A 22 -15.35 -5.06 0.48
C ALA A 22 -15.04 -5.59 -0.92
N LEU A 23 -14.30 -6.69 -1.05
CA LEU A 23 -14.01 -7.32 -2.34
C LEU A 23 -15.27 -7.87 -3.03
N LYS A 24 -16.34 -8.18 -2.28
CA LYS A 24 -17.62 -8.65 -2.82
C LYS A 24 -18.51 -7.53 -3.40
N LYS A 25 -18.10 -6.26 -3.27
CA LYS A 25 -18.85 -5.12 -3.81
C LYS A 25 -18.61 -4.99 -5.33
N PRO A 26 -19.55 -4.40 -6.08
CA PRO A 26 -19.52 -4.40 -7.56
C PRO A 26 -18.58 -3.32 -8.12
N TRP A 27 -17.34 -3.25 -7.63
CA TRP A 27 -16.32 -2.29 -8.09
C TRP A 27 -15.63 -2.73 -9.38
N MET A 28 -15.68 -4.03 -9.71
CA MET A 28 -14.94 -4.62 -10.82
C MET A 28 -15.83 -5.53 -11.67
N LYS A 29 -15.39 -5.75 -12.92
CA LYS A 29 -16.02 -6.69 -13.86
C LYS A 29 -15.88 -8.16 -13.44
N LEU A 30 -14.88 -8.47 -12.61
CA LEU A 30 -14.61 -9.82 -12.12
C LEU A 30 -15.25 -10.01 -10.74
N VAL A 31 -15.88 -11.17 -10.55
CA VAL A 31 -16.44 -11.58 -9.27
C VAL A 31 -15.29 -12.02 -8.36
N ALA A 32 -15.23 -11.47 -7.15
CA ALA A 32 -14.23 -11.88 -6.17
C ALA A 32 -14.47 -13.34 -5.74
N PRO A 33 -13.41 -14.15 -5.61
CA PRO A 33 -13.54 -15.51 -5.10
C PRO A 33 -14.01 -15.50 -3.64
N GLU A 34 -14.64 -16.59 -3.23
CA GLU A 34 -14.92 -16.85 -1.82
C GLU A 34 -13.59 -16.91 -1.05
N LEU A 35 -13.48 -16.11 0.02
CA LEU A 35 -12.32 -16.13 0.92
C LEU A 35 -12.43 -17.34 1.86
N THR A 36 -12.17 -18.52 1.31
CA THR A 36 -12.09 -19.77 2.09
C THR A 36 -10.87 -19.77 3.01
N ASP A 37 -10.87 -20.63 4.02
CA ASP A 37 -9.72 -20.75 4.96
C ASP A 37 -8.43 -21.11 4.23
N ASP A 38 -8.48 -22.04 3.26
CA ASP A 38 -7.32 -22.41 2.44
C ASP A 38 -6.79 -21.22 1.63
N LEU A 39 -7.67 -20.45 0.99
CA LEU A 39 -7.27 -19.27 0.22
C LEU A 39 -6.68 -18.19 1.15
N TYR A 40 -7.31 -17.96 2.31
CA TYR A 40 -6.83 -17.04 3.32
C TYR A 40 -5.41 -17.39 3.75
N HIS A 41 -5.16 -18.65 4.12
CA HIS A 41 -3.84 -19.10 4.56
C HIS A 41 -2.79 -19.01 3.46
N LYS A 42 -3.15 -19.33 2.21
CA LYS A 42 -2.24 -19.18 1.05
C LYS A 42 -1.85 -17.74 0.79
N VAL A 43 -2.81 -16.81 0.82
CA VAL A 43 -2.53 -15.38 0.59
C VAL A 43 -1.67 -14.79 1.72
N VAL A 44 -1.97 -15.15 2.96
CA VAL A 44 -1.22 -14.70 4.13
C VAL A 44 0.21 -15.24 4.10
N SER A 45 0.38 -16.57 3.99
CA SER A 45 1.71 -17.20 3.98
C SER A 45 2.56 -16.76 2.78
N GLY A 46 1.96 -16.64 1.59
CA GLY A 46 2.64 -16.10 0.42
C GLY A 46 3.09 -14.65 0.61
N SER A 47 2.31 -13.85 1.33
CA SER A 47 2.70 -12.48 1.69
C SER A 47 3.84 -12.47 2.72
N GLU A 48 3.74 -13.25 3.79
CA GLU A 48 4.78 -13.36 4.83
C GLU A 48 6.10 -13.86 4.24
N ALA A 49 6.07 -14.85 3.34
CA ALA A 49 7.26 -15.33 2.63
C ALA A 49 7.87 -14.25 1.72
N SER A 50 7.03 -13.49 1.03
CA SER A 50 7.46 -12.38 0.17
C SER A 50 8.09 -11.22 0.94
N SER A 51 7.82 -11.11 2.25
CA SER A 51 8.47 -10.13 3.14
C SER A 51 9.92 -10.47 3.46
N GLN A 52 10.44 -11.64 3.04
CA GLN A 52 11.85 -12.03 3.21
C GLN A 52 12.36 -11.95 4.66
N GLY A 53 11.48 -12.17 5.63
CA GLY A 53 11.80 -12.11 7.06
C GLY A 53 11.85 -10.71 7.66
N TYR A 54 11.63 -9.65 6.89
CA TYR A 54 11.48 -8.30 7.44
C TYR A 54 10.19 -8.17 8.24
N THR A 55 10.28 -7.45 9.36
CA THR A 55 9.13 -7.00 10.14
C THR A 55 8.33 -5.94 9.37
N MET A 56 7.09 -5.71 9.80
CA MET A 56 6.26 -4.67 9.17
C MET A 56 6.85 -3.27 9.31
N SER A 57 7.49 -2.97 10.44
CA SER A 57 8.15 -1.69 10.68
C SER A 57 9.34 -1.49 9.74
N GLU A 58 10.17 -2.51 9.53
CA GLU A 58 11.29 -2.44 8.58
C GLU A 58 10.82 -2.27 7.13
N LEU A 59 9.75 -2.98 6.74
CA LEU A 59 9.16 -2.82 5.41
C LEU A 59 8.59 -1.40 5.22
N ASP A 60 7.95 -0.85 6.25
CA ASP A 60 7.40 0.51 6.22
C ASP A 60 8.52 1.55 6.08
N GLN A 61 9.59 1.40 6.87
CA GLN A 61 10.78 2.25 6.78
C GLN A 61 11.43 2.19 5.39
N LYS A 62 11.64 0.98 4.85
CA LYS A 62 12.19 0.79 3.50
C LYS A 62 11.33 1.48 2.43
N ARG A 63 9.99 1.35 2.53
CA ARG A 63 9.06 2.04 1.63
C ARG A 63 9.21 3.55 1.76
N ASN A 64 9.28 4.08 2.99
CA ASN A 64 9.42 5.51 3.24
C ASN A 64 10.72 6.08 2.64
N GLU A 65 11.85 5.42 2.89
CA GLU A 65 13.15 5.82 2.31
C GLU A 65 13.13 5.81 0.78
N PHE A 66 12.49 4.80 0.18
CA PHE A 66 12.32 4.73 -1.27
C PHE A 66 11.45 5.88 -1.80
N LEU A 67 10.31 6.17 -1.16
CA LEU A 67 9.40 7.24 -1.59
C LEU A 67 10.03 8.62 -1.51
N ILE A 68 10.85 8.89 -0.48
CA ILE A 68 11.62 10.14 -0.37
C ILE A 68 12.54 10.30 -1.58
N LYS A 69 13.32 9.27 -1.91
CA LYS A 69 14.25 9.30 -3.05
C LYS A 69 13.53 9.45 -4.39
N VAL A 70 12.41 8.75 -4.58
CA VAL A 70 11.58 8.90 -5.79
C VAL A 70 11.03 10.31 -5.91
N LYS A 71 10.58 10.91 -4.79
CA LYS A 71 10.10 12.28 -4.76
C LYS A 71 11.21 13.27 -5.13
N GLU A 72 12.38 13.16 -4.52
CA GLU A 72 13.54 14.02 -4.81
C GLU A 72 13.96 13.92 -6.28
N LEU A 73 13.98 12.69 -6.83
CA LEU A 73 14.26 12.45 -8.24
C LEU A 73 13.19 13.10 -9.12
N ALA A 74 11.91 12.95 -8.79
CA ALA A 74 10.83 13.57 -9.55
C ALA A 74 10.95 15.11 -9.55
N GLU A 75 11.31 15.72 -8.42
CA GLU A 75 11.54 17.17 -8.32
C GLU A 75 12.69 17.66 -9.20
N GLN A 76 13.72 16.84 -9.42
CA GLN A 76 14.86 17.15 -10.28
C GLN A 76 14.47 17.19 -11.77
N TYR A 77 13.58 16.29 -12.22
CA TYR A 77 13.21 16.15 -13.63
C TYR A 77 11.91 16.90 -14.00
N TRP A 78 11.01 17.12 -13.05
CA TRP A 78 9.74 17.85 -13.22
C TRP A 78 9.60 19.00 -12.20
N PRO A 79 10.46 20.04 -12.29
CA PRO A 79 10.46 21.15 -11.34
C PRO A 79 9.22 22.05 -11.44
N GLU A 80 8.61 22.16 -12.63
CA GLU A 80 7.41 22.99 -12.86
C GLU A 80 6.17 22.41 -12.16
N ASP A 81 5.97 21.10 -12.26
CA ASP A 81 4.90 20.37 -11.57
C ASP A 81 5.04 20.49 -10.05
N SER A 82 6.29 20.44 -9.57
CA SER A 82 6.63 20.58 -8.15
C SER A 82 6.31 21.98 -7.60
N GLN A 83 6.54 23.04 -8.39
CA GLN A 83 6.17 24.40 -8.01
C GLN A 83 4.65 24.63 -8.04
N SER A 84 3.95 24.03 -9.01
CA SER A 84 2.48 24.05 -9.09
C SER A 84 1.86 23.43 -7.83
N MET A 85 2.35 22.26 -7.41
CA MET A 85 1.90 21.57 -6.19
C MET A 85 2.10 22.41 -4.91
N LYS A 86 3.25 23.09 -4.76
CA LYS A 86 3.52 23.97 -3.61
C LYS A 86 2.54 25.15 -3.53
N LYS A 87 2.25 25.81 -4.67
CA LYS A 87 1.29 26.92 -4.76
C LYS A 87 -0.14 26.50 -4.45
N VAL A 88 -0.53 25.28 -4.82
CA VAL A 88 -1.86 24.74 -4.49
C VAL A 88 -2.00 24.55 -2.99
N ASN A 89 -1.00 23.96 -2.31
CA ASN A 89 -1.04 23.80 -0.85
C ASN A 89 -1.19 25.13 -0.11
N GLU A 90 -0.43 26.17 -0.49
CA GLU A 90 -0.53 27.49 0.15
C GLU A 90 -1.89 28.17 -0.01
N ARG A 91 -2.66 27.83 -1.06
CA ARG A 91 -4.02 28.34 -1.27
C ARG A 91 -5.08 27.57 -0.49
N VAL A 92 -4.86 26.28 -0.22
CA VAL A 92 -5.83 25.44 0.51
C VAL A 92 -5.79 25.69 2.02
N PHE A 93 -4.66 26.19 2.53
CA PHE A 93 -4.47 26.52 3.96
C PHE A 93 -4.57 28.03 4.27
N LYS A 94 -5.17 28.82 3.37
CA LYS A 94 -5.63 30.19 3.61
C LYS A 94 -7.15 30.23 3.61
#